data_AF-A0A451ESS1-F1
#
_entry.id   AF-A0A451ESS1-F1
#
_cell.length_a   1.000
_cell.length_b   1.000
_cell.length_c   1.000
_cell.angle_alpha   90.00
_cell.angle_beta   90.00
_cell.angle_gamma   90.00
#
_symmetry.space_group_name_H-M   'P 1'
#
loop_
_entity.id
_entity.type
_entity.pdbx_description
1 polymer ?
#
loop_
_entity_poly.entity_id
_entity_poly.type
_entity_poly.pdbx_seq_one_letter_code
_entity_poly.pdbx_strand_id
1 'polypeptide(L)'
;VEAGKIFATATEDMDALTFGSNIVLRHLTFSETRKMPIEEIHLKTVLQELNLNQNEFIDLCILMGCDYTDSIRGIGPKKSIELIRKHRKIKEILKNLDKDKYPPPENWNYQGARGLLETPEVTDPETIELKWGE
;
A
#
# COMPACT_ATOMS: atom_id res chain seq x y z
N VAL A 1 11.90 -2.82 8.65
CA VAL A 1 11.82 -1.41 9.10
C VAL A 1 11.08 -1.30 10.41
N GLU A 2 9.86 -1.84 10.52
CA GLU A 2 9.04 -1.79 11.74
C GLU A 2 9.77 -2.30 13.01
N ALA A 3 10.46 -3.45 12.91
CA ALA A 3 11.26 -4.00 14.01
C ALA A 3 12.57 -3.26 14.31
N GLY A 4 12.85 -2.12 13.66
CA GLY A 4 14.04 -1.30 13.93
C GLY A 4 15.39 -1.87 13.48
N LYS A 5 15.43 -3.06 12.84
CA LYS A 5 16.67 -3.70 12.35
C LYS A 5 17.32 -2.98 11.17
N ILE A 6 16.56 -2.20 10.41
CA ILE A 6 17.00 -1.43 9.23
C ILE A 6 16.32 -0.06 9.20
N PHE A 7 16.95 0.92 8.54
CA PHE A 7 16.42 2.29 8.39
C PHE A 7 15.18 2.37 7.49
N ALA A 8 15.25 1.81 6.28
CA ALA A 8 14.19 1.92 5.27
C ALA A 8 14.17 0.70 4.33
N THR A 9 13.07 0.52 3.62
CA THR A 9 12.95 -0.48 2.55
C THR A 9 13.33 0.18 1.22
N ALA A 10 14.32 -0.35 0.50
CA ALA A 10 14.72 0.15 -0.80
C ALA A 10 14.04 -0.65 -1.92
N THR A 11 13.07 -0.05 -2.60
CA THR A 11 12.29 -0.69 -3.67
C THR A 11 11.62 0.35 -4.56
N GLU A 12 11.35 0.00 -5.82
CA GLU A 12 10.48 0.78 -6.70
C GLU A 12 9.00 0.44 -6.51
N ASP A 13 8.71 -0.68 -5.86
CA ASP A 13 7.35 -1.12 -5.59
C ASP A 13 6.75 -0.33 -4.43
N MET A 14 5.65 0.36 -4.71
CA MET A 14 4.96 1.22 -3.75
C MET A 14 4.09 0.43 -2.77
N ASP A 15 3.81 -0.84 -3.04
CA ASP A 15 3.03 -1.68 -2.14
C ASP A 15 3.75 -1.92 -0.80
N ALA A 16 5.07 -1.68 -0.72
CA ALA A 16 5.83 -1.69 0.52
C ALA A 16 5.24 -0.75 1.60
N LEU A 17 4.68 0.40 1.20
CA LEU A 17 3.96 1.28 2.13
C LEU A 17 2.64 0.66 2.59
N THR A 18 1.97 -0.07 1.70
CA THR A 18 0.70 -0.76 1.98
C THR A 18 0.90 -1.93 2.95
N PHE A 19 2.02 -2.65 2.83
CA PHE A 19 2.48 -3.65 3.79
C PHE A 19 2.99 -3.08 5.13
N GLY A 20 3.04 -1.75 5.28
CA GLY A 20 3.40 -1.11 6.56
C GLY A 20 4.87 -0.73 6.70
N SER A 21 5.66 -0.68 5.63
CA SER A 21 7.02 -0.13 5.71
C SER A 21 6.99 1.35 6.13
N ASN A 22 7.60 1.69 7.26
CA ASN A 22 7.58 3.06 7.78
C ASN A 22 8.23 4.08 6.82
N ILE A 23 9.30 3.66 6.12
CA ILE A 23 10.08 4.47 5.18
C ILE A 23 10.37 3.62 3.95
N VAL A 24 10.11 4.17 2.76
CA VAL A 24 10.48 3.57 1.47
C VAL A 24 11.42 4.51 0.73
N LEU A 25 12.52 3.96 0.24
CA LEU A 25 13.49 4.66 -0.62
C LEU A 25 13.35 4.17 -2.06
N ARG A 26 13.13 5.12 -2.97
CA ARG A 26 13.12 4.87 -4.41
C ARG A 26 14.34 5.48 -5.08
N HIS A 27 14.67 4.96 -6.25
CA HIS A 27 15.83 5.28 -7.07
C HIS A 27 17.18 4.91 -6.46
N LEU A 28 17.21 4.19 -5.31
CA LEU A 28 18.45 3.83 -4.63
C LEU A 28 19.32 2.88 -5.47
N THR A 29 18.69 1.98 -6.24
CA THR A 29 19.36 0.98 -7.07
C THR A 29 19.52 1.43 -8.52
N PHE A 30 19.13 2.66 -8.86
CA PHE A 30 19.29 3.18 -10.21
C PHE A 30 20.77 3.44 -10.49
N SER A 31 21.16 3.26 -11.76
CA SER A 31 22.50 3.63 -12.22
C SER A 31 22.78 5.10 -11.92
N GLU A 32 23.95 5.39 -11.35
CA GLU A 32 24.43 6.74 -11.03
C GLU A 32 24.36 7.68 -12.26
N THR A 33 24.53 7.13 -13.47
CA THR A 33 24.42 7.87 -14.73
C THR A 33 23.07 8.54 -14.96
N ARG A 34 21.98 8.03 -14.34
CA ARG A 34 20.65 8.64 -14.41
C ARG A 34 20.53 9.93 -13.61
N LYS A 35 21.44 10.18 -12.66
CA LYS A 35 21.48 11.37 -11.78
C LYS A 35 20.12 11.68 -11.13
N MET A 36 19.32 10.65 -10.84
CA MET A 36 18.05 10.81 -10.16
C MET A 36 18.30 10.85 -8.66
N PRO A 37 17.75 11.85 -7.94
CA PRO A 37 17.85 11.87 -6.49
C PRO A 37 17.06 10.70 -5.90
N ILE A 38 17.56 10.20 -4.76
CA ILE A 38 16.84 9.23 -3.94
C ILE A 38 15.56 9.91 -3.44
N GLU A 39 14.43 9.24 -3.65
CA GLU A 39 13.13 9.68 -3.13
C GLU A 39 12.84 8.93 -1.83
N GLU A 40 12.54 9.67 -0.76
CA GLU A 40 12.22 9.11 0.55
C GLU A 40 10.76 9.39 0.90
N ILE A 41 10.00 8.32 1.15
CA ILE A 41 8.56 8.40 1.44
C ILE A 41 8.30 7.86 2.84
N HIS A 42 7.76 8.71 3.70
CA HIS A 42 7.37 8.34 5.06
C HIS A 42 5.89 7.99 5.14
N LEU A 43 5.58 6.74 5.51
CA LEU A 43 4.20 6.26 5.66
C LEU A 43 3.40 7.12 6.64
N LYS A 44 4.03 7.54 7.76
CA LYS A 44 3.39 8.41 8.76
C LYS A 44 2.88 9.71 8.15
N THR A 45 3.69 10.38 7.33
CA THR A 45 3.31 11.63 6.65
C THR A 45 2.17 11.37 5.66
N VAL A 46 2.26 10.29 4.87
CA VAL A 46 1.20 9.91 3.92
C VAL A 46 -0.14 9.71 4.63
N LEU A 47 -0.16 8.93 5.71
CA LEU A 47 -1.37 8.68 6.49
C LEU A 47 -1.95 9.96 7.11
N GLN A 48 -1.09 10.85 7.63
CA GLN A 48 -1.47 12.13 8.20
C GLN A 48 -2.09 13.06 7.17
N GLU A 49 -1.44 13.27 6.02
CA GLU A 49 -1.91 14.15 4.94
C GLU A 49 -3.20 13.62 4.29
N LEU A 50 -3.37 12.30 4.23
CA LEU A 50 -4.60 11.69 3.71
C LEU A 50 -5.73 11.64 4.76
N ASN A 51 -5.40 11.80 6.04
CA ASN A 51 -6.27 11.61 7.20
C ASN A 51 -6.89 10.20 7.25
N LEU A 52 -6.02 9.19 7.11
CA LEU A 52 -6.36 7.77 7.11
C LEU A 52 -5.50 7.04 8.14
N ASN A 53 -6.03 5.95 8.70
CA ASN A 53 -5.22 4.94 9.37
C ASN A 53 -4.72 3.89 8.37
N GLN A 54 -3.83 2.99 8.81
CA GLN A 54 -3.25 1.97 7.92
C GLN A 54 -4.31 1.07 7.26
N ASN A 55 -5.34 0.65 8.00
CA ASN A 55 -6.39 -0.22 7.44
C ASN A 55 -7.23 0.50 6.38
N GLU A 56 -7.49 1.79 6.56
CA GLU A 56 -8.15 2.64 5.57
C GLU A 56 -7.25 2.89 4.35
N PHE A 57 -5.94 3.01 4.56
CA PHE A 57 -4.94 3.13 3.49
C PHE A 57 -4.82 1.86 2.66
N ILE A 58 -4.86 0.68 3.28
CA ILE A 58 -4.92 -0.61 2.57
C ILE A 58 -6.17 -0.68 1.69
N ASP A 59 -7.33 -0.35 2.26
CA ASP A 59 -8.60 -0.31 1.51
C ASP A 59 -8.52 0.72 0.35
N LEU A 60 -7.85 1.87 0.55
CA LEU A 60 -7.59 2.84 -0.51
C LEU A 60 -6.72 2.24 -1.63
N CYS A 61 -5.59 1.60 -1.32
CA CYS A 61 -4.69 1.01 -2.30
C CYS A 61 -5.38 -0.07 -3.14
N ILE A 62 -6.17 -0.95 -2.52
CA ILE A 62 -6.97 -1.95 -3.23
C ILE A 62 -7.97 -1.28 -4.20
N LEU A 63 -8.62 -0.18 -3.79
CA LEU A 63 -9.53 0.56 -4.66
C LEU A 63 -8.84 1.29 -5.81
N MET A 64 -7.59 1.73 -5.63
CA MET A 64 -6.80 2.35 -6.70
C MET A 64 -6.29 1.32 -7.72
N GLY A 65 -6.26 0.05 -7.32
CA GLY A 65 -5.68 -1.06 -8.07
C GLY A 65 -4.41 -1.55 -7.39
N CYS A 66 -4.31 -2.87 -7.23
CA CYS A 66 -3.13 -3.57 -6.72
C CYS A 66 -2.97 -4.90 -7.46
N ASP A 67 -1.83 -5.55 -7.30
CA ASP A 67 -1.52 -6.79 -8.03
C ASP A 67 -2.24 -8.04 -7.47
N TYR A 68 -2.90 -7.92 -6.32
CA TYR A 68 -3.46 -9.05 -5.57
C TYR A 68 -4.94 -9.35 -5.87
N THR A 69 -5.65 -8.46 -6.56
CA THR A 69 -7.06 -8.61 -6.91
C THR A 69 -7.44 -7.62 -8.02
N ASP A 70 -8.55 -7.89 -8.73
CA ASP A 70 -9.13 -6.94 -9.69
C ASP A 70 -9.54 -5.61 -9.02
N SER A 71 -9.85 -4.60 -9.83
CA SER A 71 -10.36 -3.30 -9.37
C SER A 71 -11.72 -2.97 -9.98
N ILE A 72 -12.45 -2.04 -9.35
CA ILE A 72 -13.75 -1.60 -9.86
C ILE A 72 -13.53 -0.67 -11.06
N ARG A 73 -13.94 -1.10 -12.25
CA ARG A 73 -13.79 -0.32 -13.49
C ARG A 73 -14.42 1.07 -13.33
N GLY A 74 -13.66 2.11 -13.68
CA GLY A 74 -14.10 3.50 -13.61
C GLY A 74 -13.91 4.17 -12.25
N ILE A 75 -13.41 3.44 -11.24
CA ILE A 75 -12.94 4.00 -9.96
C ILE A 75 -11.41 4.04 -10.00
N GLY A 76 -10.86 5.24 -10.21
CA GLY A 76 -9.41 5.50 -10.14
C GLY A 76 -9.03 6.34 -8.92
N PRO A 77 -7.76 6.77 -8.81
CA PRO A 77 -7.19 7.36 -7.59
C PRO A 77 -8.03 8.47 -6.94
N LYS A 78 -8.47 9.45 -7.73
CA LYS A 78 -9.30 10.56 -7.23
C LYS A 78 -10.61 10.06 -6.60
N LYS A 79 -11.28 9.12 -7.26
CA LYS A 79 -12.56 8.58 -6.79
C LYS A 79 -12.38 7.68 -5.58
N SER A 80 -11.31 6.89 -5.55
CA SER A 80 -10.95 6.04 -4.42
C SER A 80 -10.74 6.89 -3.15
N ILE A 81 -10.02 8.01 -3.25
CA ILE A 81 -9.82 8.96 -2.13
C ILE A 81 -11.16 9.55 -1.65
N GLU A 82 -12.04 9.98 -2.57
CA GLU A 82 -13.37 10.49 -2.20
C GLU A 82 -14.20 9.44 -1.45
N LEU A 83 -14.22 8.21 -1.96
CA LEU A 83 -15.00 7.11 -1.40
C LEU A 83 -14.46 6.67 -0.03
N ILE A 84 -13.14 6.51 0.10
CA ILE A 84 -12.54 6.06 1.36
C ILE A 84 -12.70 7.12 2.46
N ARG A 85 -12.55 8.41 2.15
CA ARG A 85 -12.77 9.49 3.15
C ARG A 85 -14.21 9.52 3.65
N LYS A 86 -15.18 9.22 2.78
CA LYS A 86 -16.61 9.23 3.11
C LYS A 86 -17.05 7.97 3.86
N HIS A 87 -16.59 6.80 3.45
CA HIS A 87 -17.15 5.52 3.90
C HIS A 87 -16.17 4.69 4.73
N ARG A 88 -14.88 5.04 4.74
CA ARG A 88 -13.77 4.44 5.51
C ARG A 88 -13.42 2.99 5.16
N LYS A 89 -14.36 2.17 4.71
CA LYS A 89 -14.14 0.75 4.42
C LYS A 89 -14.72 0.35 3.07
N ILE A 90 -14.04 -0.54 2.33
CA ILE A 90 -14.54 -1.07 1.04
C ILE A 90 -15.95 -1.67 1.20
N LYS A 91 -16.20 -2.40 2.29
CA LYS A 91 -17.53 -2.97 2.60
C LYS A 91 -18.63 -1.91 2.65
N GLU A 92 -18.36 -0.75 3.25
CA GLU A 92 -19.34 0.34 3.35
C GLU A 92 -19.46 1.11 2.03
N ILE A 93 -18.37 1.22 1.26
CA ILE A 93 -18.40 1.76 -0.10
C ILE A 93 -19.34 0.92 -0.98
N LEU A 94 -19.18 -0.40 -0.98
CA LEU A 94 -20.00 -1.31 -1.80
C LEU A 94 -21.49 -1.28 -1.47
N LYS A 95 -21.87 -0.93 -0.25
CA LYS A 95 -23.28 -0.73 0.15
C LYS A 95 -23.88 0.56 -0.42
N ASN A 96 -23.06 1.58 -0.61
CA ASN A 96 -23.48 2.93 -1.02
C ASN A 96 -23.08 3.27 -2.46
N LEU A 97 -22.43 2.35 -3.17
CA LEU A 97 -21.97 2.52 -4.53
C LEU A 97 -23.13 2.29 -5.51
N ASP A 98 -23.23 3.16 -6.52
CA ASP A 98 -24.05 2.93 -7.70
C ASP A 98 -23.43 1.78 -8.53
N LYS A 99 -23.99 0.58 -8.38
CA LYS A 99 -23.46 -0.65 -8.99
C LYS A 99 -23.80 -0.77 -10.47
N ASP A 100 -24.80 -0.04 -10.96
CA ASP A 100 -25.13 0.00 -12.39
C ASP A 100 -24.05 0.79 -13.13
N LYS A 101 -23.55 1.86 -12.50
CA LYS A 101 -22.46 2.68 -13.05
C LYS A 101 -21.07 2.11 -12.77
N TYR A 102 -20.86 1.55 -11.59
CA TYR A 102 -19.56 1.01 -11.14
C TYR A 102 -19.73 -0.43 -10.65
N PRO A 103 -19.99 -1.39 -11.55
CA PRO A 103 -20.14 -2.78 -11.17
C PRO A 103 -18.81 -3.32 -10.62
N PRO A 104 -18.79 -3.87 -9.40
CA PRO A 104 -17.62 -4.58 -8.90
C PRO A 104 -17.33 -5.83 -9.74
N PRO A 105 -16.06 -6.28 -9.79
CA PRO A 105 -15.70 -7.54 -10.46
C PRO A 105 -16.52 -8.72 -9.94
N GLU A 106 -16.78 -9.70 -10.81
CA GLU A 106 -17.43 -10.95 -10.41
C GLU A 106 -16.52 -11.69 -9.42
N ASN A 107 -17.08 -12.17 -8.30
CA ASN A 107 -16.34 -12.84 -7.23
C ASN A 107 -15.13 -12.05 -6.69
N TRP A 108 -15.23 -10.71 -6.66
CA TRP A 108 -14.13 -9.83 -6.25
C TRP A 108 -13.56 -10.16 -4.86
N ASN A 109 -12.36 -10.75 -4.83
CA ASN A 109 -11.68 -11.19 -3.61
C ASN A 109 -10.83 -10.10 -2.95
N TYR A 110 -11.40 -8.91 -2.74
CA TYR A 110 -10.70 -7.83 -2.05
C TYR A 110 -10.35 -8.18 -0.59
N GLN A 111 -11.11 -9.09 0.02
CA GLN A 111 -10.85 -9.56 1.39
C GLN A 111 -9.57 -10.39 1.49
N GLY A 112 -9.29 -11.24 0.49
CA GLY A 112 -8.04 -11.97 0.40
C GLY A 112 -6.84 -11.03 0.23
N ALA A 113 -6.93 -10.07 -0.69
CA ALA A 113 -5.90 -9.05 -0.89
C ALA A 113 -5.65 -8.23 0.40
N ARG A 114 -6.73 -7.83 1.08
CA ARG A 114 -6.65 -7.14 2.36
C ARG A 114 -5.96 -7.99 3.43
N GLY A 115 -6.32 -9.26 3.57
CA GLY A 115 -5.69 -10.17 4.53
C GLY A 115 -4.19 -10.33 4.30
N LEU A 116 -3.78 -10.45 3.02
CA LEU A 116 -2.38 -10.50 2.62
C LEU A 116 -1.61 -9.22 2.99
N LEU A 117 -2.23 -8.05 2.81
CA LEU A 117 -1.61 -6.76 3.11
C LEU A 117 -1.59 -6.43 4.62
N GLU A 118 -2.62 -6.84 5.36
CA GLU A 118 -2.73 -6.62 6.81
C GLU A 118 -1.87 -7.60 7.62
N THR A 119 -1.69 -8.83 7.14
CA THR A 119 -0.92 -9.85 7.84
C THR A 119 -0.11 -10.68 6.84
N PRO A 120 0.91 -10.08 6.21
CA PRO A 120 1.78 -10.79 5.29
C PRO A 120 2.58 -11.87 6.02
N GLU A 121 2.86 -12.97 5.32
CA GLU A 121 3.86 -13.93 5.78
C GLU A 121 5.25 -13.29 5.66
N VAL A 122 5.89 -13.01 6.80
CA VAL A 122 7.22 -12.41 6.86
C VAL A 122 8.10 -13.19 7.82
N THR A 123 9.40 -13.22 7.54
CA THR A 123 10.41 -13.79 8.44
C THR A 123 10.43 -13.03 9.76
N ASP A 124 10.52 -13.75 10.88
CA ASP A 124 10.71 -13.16 12.21
C ASP A 124 12.00 -12.32 12.25
N PRO A 125 11.92 -10.99 12.43
CA PRO A 125 13.09 -10.12 12.42
C PRO A 125 14.11 -10.41 13.53
N GLU A 126 13.69 -11.03 14.64
CA GLU A 126 14.61 -11.38 15.74
C GLU A 126 15.53 -12.56 15.39
N THR A 127 15.15 -13.36 14.40
CA THR A 127 15.99 -14.45 13.88
C THR A 127 17.08 -13.97 12.91
N ILE A 128 17.02 -12.71 12.49
CA ILE A 128 17.91 -12.14 11.47
C ILE A 128 19.08 -11.42 12.15
N GLU A 129 20.30 -11.90 11.90
CA GLU A 129 21.55 -11.22 12.24
C GLU A 129 22.22 -10.67 10.98
N LEU A 130 22.33 -9.35 10.86
CA LEU A 130 22.99 -8.70 9.72
C LEU A 130 24.48 -8.55 10.01
N LYS A 131 25.32 -9.14 9.14
CA LYS A 131 26.78 -9.04 9.18
C LYS A 131 27.29 -8.66 7.80
N TRP A 132 28.17 -7.65 7.75
CA TRP A 132 28.94 -7.31 6.56
C TRP A 132 30.37 -7.75 6.79
N GLY A 133 30.82 -8.73 6.00
CA GLY A 133 32.22 -9.16 5.98
C GLY A 133 33.05 -8.31 5.02
N GLU A 134 34.37 -8.45 5.13
CA GLU A 134 35.34 -7.94 4.15
C GLU A 134 35.41 -8.84 2.91
#